data_AF-A0AA96ZJV5-F1
#
_entry.id   AF-A0AA96ZJV5-F1
#
_cell.length_a   1.000
_cell.length_b   1.000
_cell.length_c   1.000
_cell.angle_alpha   90.00
_cell.angle_beta   90.00
_cell.angle_gamma   90.00
#
_symmetry.space_group_name_H-M   'P 1'
#
loop_
_entity.id
_entity.type
_entity.pdbx_description
1 polymer ?
#
loop_
_entity_poly.entity_id
_entity_poly.type
_entity_poly.pdbx_seq_one_letter_code
_entity_poly.pdbx_strand_id
1 'polypeptide(L)' 'MRAVRLPPGTAEQEHAAKALMTAVRRTLDTRVAVRPWPGGGILRISAQLYNRPEEYRRLADGLARLLTR' A
#
# COMPACT_ATOMS: atom_id res chain seq x y z
N MET A 1 6.85 4.92 -12.19
CA MET A 1 6.99 4.58 -10.74
C MET A 1 6.49 5.75 -9.90
N ARG A 2 5.71 5.50 -8.84
CA ARG A 2 5.30 6.54 -7.89
C ARG A 2 5.54 6.07 -6.46
N ALA A 3 6.05 6.96 -5.61
CA ALA A 3 6.08 6.79 -4.16
C ALA A 3 4.92 7.60 -3.56
N VAL A 4 4.12 6.96 -2.71
CA VAL A 4 2.96 7.55 -2.04
C VAL A 4 3.18 7.43 -0.54
N ARG A 5 3.04 8.54 0.16
CA ARG A 5 3.15 8.60 1.62
C ARG A 5 1.89 7.99 2.23
N LEU A 6 2.07 7.03 3.14
CA LEU A 6 0.98 6.50 3.97
C LEU A 6 0.67 7.47 5.11
N PRO A 7 -0.53 7.40 5.70
CA PRO A 7 -0.88 8.23 6.85
C PRO A 7 0.12 8.07 8.01
N PRO A 8 0.31 9.12 8.85
CA PRO A 8 1.11 9.01 10.06
C PRO A 8 0.68 7.83 10.95
N GLY A 9 1.63 7.19 11.62
CA GLY A 9 1.41 5.97 12.41
C GLY A 9 1.30 4.69 11.58
N THR A 10 1.18 4.78 10.25
CA THR A 10 1.07 3.61 9.38
C THR A 10 2.43 3.13 8.90
N ALA A 11 2.74 1.85 9.12
CA ALA A 11 3.90 1.16 8.53
C ALA A 11 5.24 1.89 8.74
N GLU A 12 5.43 2.55 9.89
CA GLU A 12 6.68 3.27 10.20
C GLU A 12 7.83 2.34 10.58
N GLN A 13 7.50 1.10 10.95
CA GLN A 13 8.42 0.06 11.37
C GLN A 13 8.39 -1.11 10.39
N GLU A 14 9.51 -1.83 10.23
CA GLU A 14 9.64 -2.92 9.26
C GLU A 14 8.57 -4.02 9.46
N HIS A 15 8.27 -4.40 10.70
CA HIS A 15 7.24 -5.40 11.00
C HIS A 15 5.84 -4.92 10.58
N ALA A 16 5.53 -3.63 10.80
CA ALA A 16 4.25 -3.03 10.43
C ALA A 16 4.12 -2.91 8.90
N ALA A 17 5.20 -2.55 8.20
CA ALA A 17 5.23 -2.54 6.74
C ALA A 17 5.00 -3.95 6.15
N LYS A 18 5.64 -4.98 6.73
CA LYS A 18 5.40 -6.38 6.34
C LYS A 18 3.97 -6.82 6.61
N ALA A 19 3.43 -6.52 7.79
CA ALA A 19 2.05 -6.82 8.14
C ALA A 19 1.06 -6.17 7.15
N LEU A 20 1.29 -4.90 6.79
CA LEU A 20 0.46 -4.21 5.80
C LEU A 20 0.54 -4.88 4.41
N MET A 21 1.74 -5.23 3.93
CA MET A 21 1.89 -5.95 2.66
C MET A 21 1.15 -7.31 2.68
N THR A 22 1.22 -8.05 3.79
CA THR A 22 0.47 -9.29 3.98
C THR A 22 -1.04 -9.05 4.00
N ALA A 23 -1.52 -8.01 4.69
CA ALA A 23 -2.94 -7.68 4.76
C ALA A 23 -3.50 -7.27 3.38
N VAL A 24 -2.76 -6.46 2.63
CA VAL A 24 -3.10 -6.08 1.25
C VAL A 24 -3.18 -7.31 0.36
N ARG A 25 -2.19 -8.22 0.44
CA ARG A 25 -2.23 -9.45 -0.34
C ARG A 25 -3.43 -10.33 0.01
N ARG A 26 -3.72 -10.51 1.30
CA ARG A 26 -4.83 -11.37 1.75
C ARG A 26 -6.20 -10.81 1.42
N THR A 27 -6.35 -9.48 1.45
CA THR A 27 -7.66 -8.82 1.35
C THR A 27 -7.98 -8.34 -0.07
N LEU A 28 -6.96 -7.87 -0.79
CA LEU A 28 -7.12 -7.23 -2.11
C LEU A 28 -6.52 -8.06 -3.24
N ASP A 29 -5.99 -9.25 -2.94
CA ASP A 29 -5.22 -10.12 -3.85
C ASP A 29 -4.16 -9.36 -4.68
N THR A 30 -3.58 -8.32 -4.10
CA THR A 30 -2.61 -7.45 -4.76
C THR A 30 -1.28 -7.52 -4.02
N ARG A 31 -0.16 -7.56 -4.75
CA ARG A 31 1.17 -7.39 -4.15
C ARG A 31 1.61 -5.94 -4.30
N VAL A 32 2.00 -5.35 -3.17
CA VAL A 32 2.54 -3.99 -3.11
C VAL A 32 3.87 -4.00 -2.37
N ALA A 33 4.68 -2.97 -2.59
CA ALA A 33 5.90 -2.74 -1.83
C ALA A 33 5.69 -1.57 -0.87
N VAL A 34 5.86 -1.82 0.43
CA VAL A 34 5.85 -0.79 1.47
C VAL A 34 7.23 -0.75 2.12
N ARG A 35 7.78 0.45 2.30
CA ARG A 35 9.03 0.68 3.04
C ARG A 35 8.74 1.45 4.32
N PRO A 36 9.33 1.05 5.46
CA PRO A 36 9.18 1.81 6.69
C PRO A 36 9.80 3.20 6.56
N TRP A 37 9.11 4.19 7.10
CA TRP A 37 9.57 5.57 7.12
C TRP A 37 8.93 6.33 8.30
N PRO A 38 9.69 7.12 9.08
CA PRO A 38 9.15 7.89 10.20
C PRO A 38 8.07 8.89 9.78
N GLY A 39 6.94 8.92 10.51
CA GLY A 39 5.78 9.76 10.20
C GLY A 39 4.92 9.24 9.03
N GLY A 40 4.98 7.94 8.74
CA GLY A 40 4.20 7.26 7.72
C GLY A 40 5.07 6.57 6.66
N GLY A 41 4.89 5.26 6.49
CA GLY A 41 5.62 4.46 5.52
C GLY A 41 5.40 4.90 4.07
N ILE A 42 6.21 4.36 3.15
CA ILE A 42 6.14 4.68 1.72
C ILE A 42 5.62 3.50 0.93
N LEU A 43 4.44 3.66 0.31
CA LEU A 43 3.90 2.74 -0.69
C LEU A 43 4.53 3.05 -2.04
N ARG A 44 5.15 2.05 -2.67
CA ARG A 44 5.67 2.15 -4.04
C ARG A 44 4.70 1.50 -5.01
N ILE A 45 4.25 2.28 -5.99
CA ILE A 45 3.38 1.82 -7.07
C ILE A 45 4.19 1.75 -8.38
N SER A 46 4.23 0.55 -8.94
CA SER A 46 4.84 0.25 -10.22
C SER A 46 3.74 0.04 -11.24
N ALA A 47 3.54 1.01 -12.12
CA ALA A 47 2.68 0.83 -13.27
C ALA A 47 3.41 0.08 -14.38
N GLN A 48 2.66 -0.75 -15.11
CA GLN A 48 3.10 -1.51 -16.27
C GLN A 48 2.07 -1.42 -17.38
N LEU A 49 2.45 -1.81 -18.60
CA LEU A 49 1.59 -1.74 -19.79
C LEU A 49 0.28 -2.54 -19.63
N TYR A 50 0.30 -3.59 -18.79
CA TYR A 50 -0.87 -4.41 -18.51
C TYR A 50 -1.85 -3.78 -17.52
N ASN A 51 -1.46 -2.74 -16.80
CA ASN A 51 -2.32 -2.14 -15.79
C ASN A 51 -3.38 -1.22 -16.40
N ARG A 52 -4.56 -1.18 -15.76
CA ARG A 52 -5.67 -0.30 -16.14
C ARG A 52 -5.97 0.74 -15.05
N PRO A 53 -6.42 1.95 -15.41
CA PRO A 53 -6.75 3.01 -14.43
C PRO A 53 -7.69 2.53 -13.31
N GLU A 54 -8.65 1.66 -13.63
CA GLU A 54 -9.65 1.12 -12.72
C GLU A 54 -9.02 0.23 -11.64
N GLU A 55 -7.94 -0.46 -11.95
CA GLU A 55 -7.22 -1.30 -10.97
C GLU A 55 -6.59 -0.45 -9.88
N TYR A 56 -6.07 0.73 -10.22
CA TYR A 56 -5.53 1.66 -9.23
C TYR A 56 -6.62 2.28 -8.36
N ARG A 57 -7.81 2.53 -8.92
CA ARG A 57 -8.97 2.97 -8.12
C ARG A 57 -9.38 1.90 -7.12
N ARG A 58 -9.52 0.64 -7.57
CA ARG A 58 -9.81 -0.51 -6.69
C ARG A 58 -8.76 -0.68 -5.60
N LEU A 59 -7.47 -0.54 -5.93
CA LEU A 59 -6.38 -0.58 -4.96
C LEU A 59 -6.50 0.56 -3.94
N ALA A 60 -6.74 1.79 -4.39
CA ALA A 60 -6.90 2.95 -3.51
C ALA A 60 -8.08 2.77 -2.54
N ASP A 61 -9.24 2.35 -3.04
CA ASP A 61 -10.43 2.12 -2.20
C ASP A 61 -10.20 0.98 -1.21
N GLY A 62 -9.53 -0.09 -1.63
CA GLY A 62 -9.18 -1.21 -0.78
C GLY A 62 -8.18 -0.83 0.32
N LEU A 63 -7.16 -0.03 -0.02
CA LEU A 63 -6.20 0.49 0.94
C LEU A 63 -6.87 1.43 1.94
N ALA A 64 -7.73 2.33 1.49
CA ALA A 64 -8.49 3.22 2.38
C ALA A 64 -9.23 2.40 3.45
N ARG A 65 -10.00 1.37 3.05
CA ARG A 65 -10.70 0.48 3.99
C ARG A 65 -9.78 -0.29 4.93
N LEU A 66 -8.59 -0.68 4.48
CA LEU A 66 -7.61 -1.38 5.32
C LEU A 66 -6.95 -0.47 6.35
N LEU A 67 -6.76 0.80 6.04
CA LEU A 67 -6.02 1.75 6.88
C LEU A 67 -6.89 2.52 7.87
N THR A 68 -8.21 2.56 7.68
CA THR A 68 -9.17 3.21 8.62
C THR A 68 -9.71 2.24 9.67
N ARG A 69 -9.23 1.00 9.71
CA ARG A 69 -9.52 0.02 10.77
C ARG A 69 -8.50 0.16 11.90
#